data_AF-A0A954JKS4-F1
#
_entry.id   AF-A0A954JKS4-F1
#
_cell.length_a   1.000
_cell.length_b   1.000
_cell.length_c   1.000
_cell.angle_alpha   90.00
_cell.angle_beta   90.00
_cell.angle_gamma   90.00
#
_symmetry.space_group_name_H-M   'P 1'
#
loop_
_entity.id
_entity.type
_entity.pdbx_description
1 polymer ?
#
loop_
_entity_poly.entity_id
_entity_poly.type
_entity_poly.pdbx_seq_one_letter_code
_entity_poly.pdbx_strand_id
1 'polypeptide(L)' 'GVVKMNIDTDTQYAFTRPIVEHMFKNYDGVLKIDGEVGNKKVYDPRSYLKAAETGVANRLGTACDDLHSSGKSICGKV' A
#
# COMPACT_ATOMS: atom_id res chain seq x y z
N GLY A 1 7.35 29.74 1.83
CA GLY A 1 8.38 29.15 0.95
C GLY A 1 8.81 27.78 1.39
N VAL A 2 7.88 26.90 1.78
CA VAL A 2 8.19 25.48 2.02
C VAL A 2 8.30 24.78 0.67
N VAL A 3 9.33 23.96 0.48
CA VAL A 3 9.60 23.22 -0.78
C VAL A 3 9.66 21.71 -0.61
N LYS A 4 9.54 21.22 0.64
CA LYS A 4 9.57 19.80 1.00
C LYS A 4 8.69 19.59 2.22
N MET A 5 7.83 18.58 2.16
CA MET A 5 7.01 18.13 3.29
C MET A 5 7.33 16.66 3.58
N ASN A 6 7.49 16.31 4.86
CA ASN A 6 7.62 14.92 5.29
C ASN A 6 6.23 14.31 5.44
N ILE A 7 6.04 13.09 4.95
CA ILE A 7 4.80 12.33 5.09
C ILE A 7 5.20 10.91 5.43
N ASP A 8 4.82 10.45 6.62
CA ASP A 8 5.21 9.14 7.14
C ASP A 8 3.99 8.40 7.73
N THR A 9 3.35 8.93 8.76
CA THR A 9 2.21 8.26 9.41
C THR A 9 1.06 7.95 8.45
N ASP A 10 0.78 8.84 7.50
CA ASP A 10 -0.26 8.61 6.49
C ASP A 10 0.11 7.51 5.50
N THR A 11 1.38 7.43 5.09
CA THR A 11 1.86 6.37 4.19
C THR A 11 1.95 5.04 4.92
N GLN A 12 2.32 5.03 6.20
CA GLN A 12 2.24 3.86 7.08
C GLN A 12 0.81 3.33 7.16
N TYR A 13 -0.18 4.19 7.41
CA TYR A 13 -1.58 3.77 7.45
C TYR A 13 -2.07 3.25 6.08
N ALA A 14 -1.76 3.96 4.99
CA ALA A 14 -2.12 3.56 3.64
C ALA A 14 -1.51 2.20 3.24
N PHE A 15 -0.31 1.89 3.73
CA PHE A 15 0.34 0.60 3.53
C PHE A 15 -0.33 -0.52 4.33
N THR A 16 -0.57 -0.31 5.62
CA THR A 16 -1.07 -1.34 6.52
C THR A 16 -2.56 -1.63 6.31
N ARG A 17 -3.36 -0.63 5.94
CA ARG A 17 -4.82 -0.76 5.81
C ARG A 17 -5.29 -1.89 4.88
N PRO A 18 -4.75 -2.07 3.65
CA PRO A 18 -5.13 -3.19 2.79
C PRO A 18 -4.59 -4.55 3.26
N ILE A 19 -3.45 -4.58 3.98
CA ILE A 19 -2.92 -5.83 4.56
C ILE A 19 -3.88 -6.35 5.63
N VAL A 20 -4.32 -5.47 6.53
CA VAL A 20 -5.28 -5.81 7.59
C VAL A 20 -6.57 -6.36 7.00
N GLU A 21 -7.08 -5.72 5.94
CA GLU A 21 -8.26 -6.18 5.22
C GLU A 21 -8.08 -7.57 4.59
N HIS A 22 -6.93 -7.80 3.95
CA HIS A 22 -6.61 -9.09 3.36
C HIS A 22 -6.57 -10.19 4.40
N MET A 23 -5.92 -9.95 5.54
CA MET A 23 -5.82 -10.94 6.62
C MET A 23 -7.19 -11.28 7.21
N PHE A 24 -8.07 -10.30 7.42
CA PHE A 24 -9.40 -10.56 7.95
C PHE A 24 -10.31 -11.29 6.94
N LYS A 25 -10.26 -10.92 5.66
CA LYS A 25 -11.08 -11.56 4.63
C LYS A 25 -10.62 -12.98 4.27
N ASN A 26 -9.35 -13.31 4.50
CA ASN A 26 -8.75 -14.59 4.12
C ASN A 26 -8.20 -15.35 5.34
N TYR A 27 -8.78 -15.13 6.52
CA TYR A 27 -8.25 -15.62 7.80
C TYR A 27 -7.94 -17.13 7.80
N ASP A 28 -8.87 -17.94 7.31
CA ASP A 28 -8.78 -19.39 7.16
C ASP A 28 -7.78 -19.84 6.08
N GLY A 29 -7.55 -19.00 5.08
CA GLY A 29 -6.57 -19.25 4.02
C GLY A 29 -5.15 -18.81 4.36
N VAL A 30 -4.97 -17.79 5.21
CA VAL A 30 -3.63 -17.33 5.64
C VAL A 30 -3.09 -18.13 6.82
N LEU A 31 -3.95 -18.85 7.53
CA LEU A 31 -3.60 -19.74 8.62
C LEU A 31 -3.82 -21.21 8.25
N LYS A 32 -3.27 -22.10 9.07
CA LYS A 32 -3.59 -23.53 9.05
C LYS A 32 -4.57 -23.81 10.18
N ILE A 33 -5.83 -24.10 9.87
CA ILE A 33 -6.93 -24.24 10.83
C ILE A 33 -7.58 -25.61 10.63
N ASP A 34 -8.00 -26.26 11.72
CA ASP A 34 -8.77 -27.52 11.70
C ASP A 34 -8.15 -28.67 10.87
N GLY A 35 -6.82 -28.70 10.76
CA GLY A 35 -6.08 -29.72 10.01
C GLY A 35 -5.82 -29.36 8.53
N GLU A 36 -6.34 -28.23 8.05
CA GLU A 36 -6.09 -27.71 6.71
C GLU A 36 -4.68 -27.11 6.57
N VAL A 37 -4.19 -27.06 5.32
CA VAL A 37 -2.81 -26.61 5.02
C VAL A 37 -2.72 -25.12 4.67
N GLY A 38 -3.83 -24.38 4.73
CA GLY A 38 -3.95 -23.00 4.28
C GLY A 38 -3.96 -22.89 2.75
N ASN A 39 -4.07 -21.67 2.24
CA ASN A 39 -4.17 -21.39 0.81
C ASN A 39 -2.98 -20.53 0.33
N LYS A 40 -2.10 -21.15 -0.47
CA LYS A 40 -0.90 -20.51 -1.02
C LYS A 40 -1.17 -19.20 -1.74
N LYS A 41 -2.29 -19.08 -2.43
CA LYS A 41 -2.61 -17.86 -3.19
C LYS A 41 -2.84 -16.65 -2.31
N VAL A 42 -3.21 -16.86 -1.03
CA VAL A 42 -3.54 -15.78 -0.10
C VAL A 42 -2.49 -15.59 1.00
N TYR A 43 -1.73 -16.63 1.38
CA TYR A 43 -0.61 -16.44 2.30
C TYR A 43 0.67 -15.97 1.60
N ASP A 44 0.78 -16.15 0.27
CA ASP A 44 1.91 -15.62 -0.51
C ASP A 44 2.01 -14.11 -0.28
N PRO A 45 3.13 -13.59 0.23
CA PRO A 45 3.27 -12.18 0.57
C PRO A 45 2.95 -11.23 -0.59
N ARG A 46 3.22 -11.65 -1.83
CA ARG A 46 2.94 -10.83 -3.01
C ARG A 46 1.46 -10.55 -3.20
N SER A 47 0.58 -11.41 -2.68
CA SER A 47 -0.87 -11.25 -2.80
C SER A 47 -1.39 -9.99 -2.09
N TYR A 48 -0.89 -9.71 -0.87
CA TYR A 48 -1.30 -8.56 -0.07
C TYR A 48 -0.32 -7.39 -0.12
N LEU A 49 0.99 -7.64 -0.30
CA LEU A 49 1.97 -6.56 -0.42
C LEU A 49 1.78 -5.73 -1.68
N LYS A 50 1.32 -6.34 -2.79
CA LYS A 50 0.96 -5.59 -4.00
C LYS A 50 -0.17 -4.57 -3.72
N ALA A 51 -1.15 -4.94 -2.90
CA ALA A 51 -2.22 -4.04 -2.49
C ALA A 51 -1.69 -2.94 -1.55
N ALA A 52 -0.78 -3.27 -0.66
CA ALA A 52 -0.10 -2.31 0.24
C ALA A 52 0.70 -1.25 -0.53
N GLU A 53 1.53 -1.67 -1.50
CA GLU A 53 2.28 -0.78 -2.39
C GLU A 53 1.35 0.13 -3.19
N THR A 54 0.25 -0.41 -3.72
CA THR A 54 -0.78 0.37 -4.42
C THR A 54 -1.42 1.42 -3.50
N GLY A 55 -1.70 1.06 -2.24
CA GLY A 55 -2.22 1.99 -1.24
C GLY A 55 -1.29 3.17 -0.98
N VAL A 56 0.01 2.91 -0.83
CA VAL A 56 1.03 3.96 -0.68
C VAL A 56 1.12 4.83 -1.93
N ALA A 57 1.15 4.23 -3.12
CA ALA A 57 1.22 4.98 -4.38
C ALA A 57 0.04 5.95 -4.53
N ASN A 58 -1.18 5.50 -4.20
CA ASN A 58 -2.37 6.35 -4.22
C ASN A 58 -2.26 7.50 -3.20
N ARG A 59 -1.81 7.22 -1.96
CA ARG A 59 -1.63 8.26 -0.93
C ARG A 59 -0.57 9.29 -1.33
N LEU A 60 0.52 8.85 -1.97
CA LEU A 60 1.55 9.73 -2.53
C LEU A 60 1.01 10.56 -3.70
N GLY A 61 0.13 10.00 -4.54
CA GLY A 61 -0.59 10.75 -5.57
C GLY A 61 -1.35 11.93 -4.98
N THR A 62 -2.15 11.69 -3.93
CA THR A 62 -2.83 12.76 -3.18
C THR A 62 -1.84 13.79 -2.62
N ALA A 63 -0.71 13.34 -2.06
CA ALA A 63 0.31 14.26 -1.55
C ALA A 63 0.93 15.15 -2.64
N CYS A 64 1.13 14.62 -3.86
CA CYS A 64 1.58 15.42 -4.99
C CYS A 64 0.54 16.48 -5.40
N ASP A 65 -0.75 16.14 -5.32
CA ASP A 65 -1.83 17.10 -5.54
C ASP A 65 -1.85 18.17 -4.44
N ASP A 66 -1.79 17.78 -3.16
CA ASP A 66 -1.77 18.69 -2.00
C ASP A 66 -0.59 19.68 -2.06
N LEU A 67 0.57 19.24 -2.55
CA LEU A 67 1.78 20.05 -2.69
C LEU A 67 1.87 20.76 -4.05
N HIS A 68 0.84 20.66 -4.89
CA HIS A 68 0.78 21.22 -6.24
C HIS A 68 1.97 20.82 -7.13
N SER A 69 2.51 19.61 -6.97
CA SER A 69 3.65 19.08 -7.74
C SER A 69 3.23 18.14 -8.88
N SER A 70 1.99 17.66 -8.87
CA SER A 70 1.43 16.79 -9.93
C SER A 70 1.64 17.36 -11.34
N GLY A 71 2.11 16.52 -12.26
CA GLY A 71 2.40 16.88 -13.65
C GLY A 71 3.64 17.78 -13.87
N LYS A 72 4.36 18.17 -12.81
CA LYS A 72 5.51 19.09 -12.89
C LYS A 72 6.86 18.39 -12.84
N SER A 73 6.90 17.08 -13.14
CA SER A 73 8.17 16.36 -13.29
C SER A 73 9.04 17.01 -14.39
N ILE A 74 10.34 17.04 -14.13
CA ILE A 74 11.35 17.49 -15.10
C ILE A 74 11.83 16.34 -16.00
N CYS A 75 11.46 15.08 -15.69
CA CYS A 75 11.81 13.93 -16.51
C CYS A 75 11.30 14.11 -17.95
N GLY A 76 12.21 14.00 -18.94
CA GLY A 76 11.92 14.19 -20.36
C GLY A 76 11.73 15.65 -20.82
N LYS A 77 11.93 16.62 -19.93
CA LYS A 77 11.93 18.07 -20.28
C LYS A 77 13.33 18.68 -20.29
N VAL A 78 14.32 17.94 -19.80
CA VAL A 78 15.75 18.26 -19.80
C VAL A 78 16.53 17.20 -20.53
#